data_AF-A0A915PDT9-F1
#
_entry.id   AF-A0A915PDT9-F1
#
_cell.length_a   1.000
_cell.length_b   1.000
_cell.length_c   1.000
_cell.angle_alpha   90.00
_cell.angle_beta   90.00
_cell.angle_gamma   90.00
#
_symmetry.space_group_name_H-M   'P 1'
#
loop_
_entity.id
_entity.type
_entity.pdbx_description
1 polymer ?
#
loop_
_entity_poly.entity_id
_entity_poly.type
_entity_poly.pdbx_seq_one_letter_code
_entity_poly.pdbx_strand_id
1 'polypeptide(L)'
;DYPLSPPKMQFLCDIFHPNIYPDGRVCISILHTPGDDPTGYETSAERWSPVQSVEKILISVVSMLAEPNDESAANVNAAKMWREDREQFELTANKLVRSTLGFPINQQQQKVLEASISS
;
A
#
# COMPACT_ATOMS: atom_id res chain seq x y z
N ASP A 1 -12.53 6.92 19.60
CA ASP A 1 -12.14 8.21 20.23
C ASP A 1 -11.62 9.21 19.20
N TYR A 2 -12.17 9.23 17.98
CA TYR A 2 -11.82 10.24 16.99
C TYR A 2 -12.16 11.65 17.51
N PRO A 3 -11.30 12.66 17.34
CA PRO A 3 -10.05 12.67 16.56
C PRO A 3 -8.76 12.41 17.37
N LEU A 4 -8.84 11.95 18.63
CA LEU A 4 -7.63 11.73 19.45
C LEU A 4 -6.78 10.57 18.93
N SER A 5 -7.42 9.50 18.46
CA SER A 5 -6.77 8.40 17.76
C SER A 5 -7.10 8.40 16.27
N PRO A 6 -6.18 7.92 15.41
CA PRO A 6 -6.43 7.83 13.98
C PRO A 6 -7.54 6.81 13.66
N PRO A 7 -8.24 6.97 12.52
CA PRO A 7 -9.05 5.90 11.97
C PRO A 7 -8.17 4.75 11.48
N LYS A 8 -8.78 3.58 11.26
CA LYS A 8 -8.15 2.48 10.51
C LYS A 8 -8.66 2.51 9.07
N MET A 9 -7.77 2.29 8.11
CA MET A 9 -8.11 2.21 6.69
C MET A 9 -7.75 0.84 6.13
N GLN A 10 -8.67 0.27 5.35
CA GLN A 10 -8.50 -1.03 4.71
C GLN A 10 -9.08 -0.98 3.29
N PHE A 11 -8.30 -1.44 2.32
CA PHE A 11 -8.80 -1.73 0.98
C PHE A 11 -9.64 -3.01 1.02
N LEU A 12 -10.85 -2.95 0.47
CA LEU A 12 -11.73 -4.12 0.35
C LEU A 12 -11.45 -4.94 -0.91
N CYS A 13 -10.81 -4.33 -1.90
CA CYS A 13 -10.37 -5.00 -3.11
C CYS A 13 -8.97 -5.59 -2.94
N ASP A 14 -8.65 -6.58 -3.75
CA ASP A 14 -7.29 -7.10 -3.85
C ASP A 14 -6.34 -6.00 -4.34
N ILE A 15 -5.24 -5.81 -3.61
CA ILE A 15 -4.21 -4.82 -3.92
C ILE A 15 -2.82 -5.37 -3.55
N PHE A 16 -1.83 -5.06 -4.37
CA PHE A 16 -0.45 -5.46 -4.16
C PHE A 16 0.43 -4.21 -4.07
N HIS A 17 0.85 -3.86 -2.85
CA HIS A 17 1.53 -2.60 -2.59
C HIS A 17 2.47 -2.70 -1.37
N PRO A 18 3.68 -2.08 -1.39
CA PRO A 18 4.63 -2.12 -0.26
C PRO A 18 4.04 -1.68 1.08
N ASN A 19 3.24 -0.61 1.10
CA ASN A 19 2.63 -0.04 2.32
C ASN A 19 1.23 -0.57 2.65
N ILE A 20 0.80 -1.68 2.03
CA ILE A 20 -0.51 -2.29 2.30
C ILE A 20 -0.30 -3.75 2.69
N TYR A 21 -0.81 -4.13 3.86
CA TYR A 21 -0.76 -5.52 4.34
C TYR A 21 -1.56 -6.46 3.42
N PRO A 22 -1.28 -7.77 3.43
CA PRO A 22 -2.04 -8.75 2.63
C PRO A 22 -3.55 -8.79 2.93
N ASP A 23 -3.97 -8.32 4.10
CA ASP A 23 -5.38 -8.19 4.48
C ASP A 23 -6.02 -6.85 4.04
N GLY A 24 -5.28 -6.02 3.32
CA GLY A 24 -5.73 -4.72 2.79
C GLY A 24 -5.53 -3.54 3.76
N ARG A 25 -5.07 -3.76 4.98
CA ARG A 25 -4.81 -2.64 5.93
C ARG A 25 -3.70 -1.74 5.42
N VAL A 26 -3.90 -0.43 5.51
CA VAL A 26 -2.93 0.59 5.08
C VAL A 26 -1.97 0.93 6.22
N CYS A 27 -0.68 1.02 5.91
CA CYS A 27 0.40 1.33 6.85
C CYS A 27 1.19 2.54 6.38
N ILE A 28 0.81 3.73 6.85
CA ILE A 28 1.49 5.01 6.57
C ILE A 28 1.51 5.87 7.84
N SER A 29 2.52 6.73 7.96
CA SER A 29 2.80 7.54 9.15
C SER A 29 1.58 8.32 9.68
N ILE A 30 0.78 8.93 8.78
CA ILE A 30 -0.43 9.69 9.18
C ILE A 30 -1.49 8.84 9.92
N LEU A 31 -1.43 7.50 9.82
CA LEU A 31 -2.31 6.57 10.54
C LEU A 31 -1.64 5.96 11.78
N HIS A 32 -0.38 6.25 12.05
CA HIS A 32 0.30 5.81 13.26
C HIS A 32 -0.13 6.64 14.47
N THR A 33 -0.11 6.01 15.65
CA THR A 33 -0.51 6.66 16.90
C THR A 33 0.32 7.92 17.17
N PRO A 34 -0.28 8.96 17.78
CA PRO A 34 0.44 10.17 18.18
C PRO A 34 1.61 9.87 19.12
N GLY A 35 2.62 10.73 19.09
CA GLY A 35 3.79 10.67 19.97
C GLY A 35 5.10 10.52 19.21
N ASP A 36 6.19 10.33 19.96
CA ASP A 36 7.50 10.10 19.37
C ASP A 36 7.59 8.66 18.85
N ASP A 37 8.16 8.50 17.66
CA ASP A 37 8.39 7.19 17.09
C ASP A 37 9.44 6.43 17.93
N PRO A 38 9.14 5.25 18.50
CA PRO A 38 10.10 4.48 19.29
C PRO A 38 11.36 4.11 18.50
N THR A 39 11.24 4.05 17.18
CA THR A 39 12.31 3.68 16.26
C THR A 39 13.02 4.89 15.63
N GLY A 40 12.50 6.11 15.83
CA GLY A 40 13.08 7.35 15.33
C GLY A 40 13.05 7.53 13.81
N TYR A 41 12.30 6.70 13.07
CA TYR A 41 12.19 6.82 11.60
C TYR A 41 11.22 7.92 11.18
N GLU A 42 10.24 8.23 12.04
CA GLU A 42 9.20 9.22 11.75
C GLU A 42 9.23 10.37 12.75
N THR A 43 9.01 11.57 12.26
CA THR A 43 8.77 12.74 13.10
C THR A 43 7.35 12.72 13.65
N SER A 44 7.15 13.32 14.82
CA SER A 44 5.80 13.46 15.40
C SER A 44 4.85 14.28 14.52
N ALA A 45 5.38 15.10 13.60
CA ALA A 45 4.59 15.85 12.62
C ALA A 45 4.05 14.98 11.47
N GLU A 46 4.71 13.87 11.15
CA GLU A 46 4.27 12.91 10.14
C GLU A 46 3.21 11.93 10.68
N ARG A 47 3.13 11.79 12.01
CA ARG A 47 2.17 10.91 12.69
C ARG A 47 0.79 11.55 12.85
N TRP A 48 -0.19 10.74 13.29
CA TRP A 48 -1.54 11.24 13.55
C TRP A 48 -1.52 12.35 14.60
N SER A 49 -2.30 13.39 14.34
CA SER A 49 -2.66 14.40 15.33
C SER A 49 -4.11 14.86 15.07
N PRO A 50 -4.81 15.40 16.09
CA PRO A 50 -6.21 15.83 15.94
C PRO A 50 -6.45 16.94 14.89
N VAL A 51 -5.38 17.55 14.34
CA VAL A 51 -5.46 18.55 13.26
C VAL A 51 -5.50 17.92 11.85
N GLN A 52 -5.31 16.60 11.75
CA GLN A 52 -5.41 15.87 10.51
C GLN A 52 -6.89 15.59 10.17
N SER A 53 -7.21 15.61 8.89
CA SER A 53 -8.56 15.33 8.38
C SER A 53 -8.58 14.05 7.56
N VAL A 54 -9.78 13.51 7.32
CA VAL A 54 -9.96 12.37 6.40
C VAL A 54 -9.47 12.71 4.99
N GLU A 55 -9.68 13.95 4.54
CA GLU A 55 -9.16 14.44 3.26
C GLU A 55 -7.63 14.32 3.19
N LYS A 56 -6.91 14.75 4.22
CA LYS A 56 -5.44 14.61 4.27
C LYS A 56 -5.00 13.15 4.24
N ILE A 57 -5.71 12.26 4.94
CA ILE A 57 -5.46 10.82 4.86
C ILE A 57 -5.59 10.34 3.41
N LEU A 58 -6.67 10.69 2.72
CA LEU A 58 -6.89 10.25 1.34
C LEU A 58 -5.84 10.81 0.37
N ILE A 59 -5.42 12.07 0.55
CA ILE A 59 -4.31 12.66 -0.21
C ILE A 59 -3.03 11.86 0.02
N SER A 60 -2.68 11.57 1.28
CA SER A 60 -1.51 10.74 1.61
C SER A 60 -1.58 9.34 1.00
N VAL A 61 -2.76 8.73 0.91
CA VAL A 61 -2.95 7.43 0.26
C VAL A 61 -2.75 7.53 -1.25
N VAL A 62 -3.25 8.58 -1.90
CA VAL A 62 -3.01 8.81 -3.34
C VAL A 62 -1.52 9.00 -3.62
N SER A 63 -0.83 9.81 -2.81
CA SER A 63 0.63 9.97 -2.90
C SER A 63 1.36 8.64 -2.70
N MET A 64 0.98 7.87 -1.68
CA MET A 64 1.55 6.55 -1.39
C MET A 64 1.38 5.57 -2.56
N LEU A 65 0.23 5.57 -3.24
CA LEU A 65 0.01 4.71 -4.42
C LEU A 65 0.87 5.12 -5.62
N ALA A 66 1.18 6.40 -5.76
CA ALA A 66 2.05 6.91 -6.82
C ALA A 66 3.54 6.67 -6.52
N GLU A 67 3.92 6.84 -5.25
CA GLU A 67 5.29 6.74 -4.75
C GLU A 67 5.34 5.79 -3.54
N PRO A 68 5.44 4.46 -3.78
CA PRO A 68 5.57 3.48 -2.71
C PRO A 68 6.79 3.74 -1.84
N ASN A 69 6.59 3.74 -0.52
CA ASN A 69 7.68 3.80 0.47
C ASN A 69 8.14 2.38 0.80
N ASP A 70 9.38 2.05 0.48
CA ASP A 70 9.96 0.72 0.65
C ASP A 70 10.89 0.57 1.87
N GLU A 71 11.10 1.65 2.65
CA GLU A 71 11.88 1.66 3.89
C GLU A 71 11.11 1.01 5.06
N SER A 72 9.78 1.16 5.08
CA SER A 72 8.88 0.63 6.11
C SER A 72 7.74 -0.22 5.53
N ALA A 73 8.10 -1.16 4.66
CA ALA A 73 7.13 -1.96 3.94
C ALA A 73 6.28 -2.88 4.84
N ALA A 74 4.97 -2.73 4.75
CA ALA A 74 3.98 -3.65 5.32
C ALA A 74 3.90 -4.99 4.55
N ASN A 75 4.24 -4.97 3.26
CA ASN A 75 4.32 -6.14 2.40
C ASN A 75 5.73 -6.27 1.80
N VAL A 76 6.53 -7.12 2.41
CA VAL A 76 7.93 -7.36 2.05
C VAL A 76 8.06 -7.90 0.61
N ASN A 77 7.13 -8.74 0.17
CA ASN A 77 7.15 -9.29 -1.20
C ASN A 77 6.89 -8.19 -2.23
N ALA A 78 5.92 -7.31 -1.96
CA ALA A 78 5.65 -6.16 -2.82
C ALA A 78 6.82 -5.18 -2.86
N ALA A 79 7.46 -4.90 -1.72
CA ALA A 79 8.65 -4.04 -1.66
C ALA A 79 9.85 -4.65 -2.39
N LYS A 80 10.08 -5.96 -2.25
CA LYS A 80 11.13 -6.67 -2.96
C LYS A 80 10.91 -6.59 -4.47
N MET A 81 9.71 -6.90 -4.95
CA MET A 81 9.36 -6.83 -6.37
C MET A 81 9.46 -5.38 -6.89
N TRP A 82 9.00 -4.39 -6.13
CA TRP A 82 9.14 -2.97 -6.47
C TRP A 82 10.59 -2.53 -6.71
N ARG A 83 11.54 -3.07 -5.93
CA ARG A 83 12.99 -2.79 -6.04
C ARG A 83 13.70 -3.61 -7.10
N GLU A 84 13.43 -4.91 -7.15
CA GLU A 84 14.22 -5.87 -7.94
C GLU A 84 13.61 -6.20 -9.30
N ASP A 85 12.29 -6.08 -9.45
CA ASP A 85 11.54 -6.42 -10.67
C ASP A 85 10.34 -5.48 -10.87
N ARG A 86 10.65 -4.24 -11.25
CA ARG A 86 9.65 -3.19 -11.45
C ARG A 86 8.62 -3.55 -12.52
N GLU A 87 9.05 -4.25 -13.57
CA GLU A 87 8.16 -4.67 -14.66
C GLU A 87 7.09 -5.63 -14.15
N GLN A 88 7.46 -6.67 -13.38
CA GLN A 88 6.45 -7.57 -12.79
C GLN A 88 5.55 -6.89 -11.76
N PHE A 89 6.08 -5.92 -11.00
CA PHE A 89 5.26 -5.14 -10.09
C PHE A 89 4.15 -4.40 -10.86
N GLU A 90 4.51 -3.71 -11.94
CA GLU A 90 3.56 -2.97 -12.79
C GLU A 90 2.55 -3.89 -13.49
N LEU A 91 2.99 -5.06 -13.98
CA LEU A 91 2.09 -6.07 -14.56
C LEU A 91 1.08 -6.58 -13.54
N THR A 92 1.53 -6.88 -12.32
CA THR A 92 0.67 -7.32 -11.22
C THR A 92 -0.34 -6.24 -10.83
N ALA A 93 0.12 -4.99 -10.66
CA ALA A 93 -0.75 -3.86 -10.34
C ALA A 93 -1.81 -3.63 -11.43
N ASN A 94 -1.40 -3.61 -12.71
CA ASN A 94 -2.34 -3.46 -13.83
C ASN A 94 -3.37 -4.57 -13.89
N LYS A 95 -2.98 -5.82 -13.62
CA LYS A 95 -3.92 -6.94 -13.56
C LYS A 95 -4.97 -6.75 -12.46
N LEU A 96 -4.56 -6.32 -11.28
CA LEU A 96 -5.48 -6.06 -10.16
C LEU A 96 -6.43 -4.90 -10.48
N VAL A 97 -5.93 -3.81 -11.08
CA VAL A 97 -6.76 -2.70 -11.56
C VAL A 97 -7.81 -3.18 -12.57
N ARG A 98 -7.43 -4.05 -13.51
CA ARG A 98 -8.40 -4.60 -14.48
C ARG A 98 -9.47 -5.45 -13.79
N SER A 99 -9.07 -6.26 -12.80
CA SER A 99 -9.98 -7.08 -12.00
C SER A 99 -11.00 -6.22 -11.25
N THR A 100 -10.55 -5.14 -10.59
CA THR A 100 -11.45 -4.24 -9.84
C THR A 100 -12.43 -3.47 -10.73
N LEU A 101 -12.07 -3.24 -12.00
CA LEU A 101 -12.95 -2.66 -13.03
C LEU A 101 -13.88 -3.68 -13.69
N GLY A 102 -13.81 -4.96 -13.31
CA GLY A 102 -14.65 -6.03 -13.87
C GLY A 102 -14.23 -6.48 -15.28
N PHE A 103 -13.01 -6.15 -15.73
CA PHE A 103 -12.50 -6.63 -17.01
C PHE A 103 -11.99 -8.08 -16.90
N PRO A 104 -12.31 -8.94 -17.88
CA PRO A 104 -11.81 -10.32 -17.89
C PRO A 104 -10.29 -10.37 -18.06
N ILE A 105 -9.63 -11.24 -17.30
CA ILE A 105 -8.21 -11.56 -17.46
C ILE A 105 -8.06 -12.42 -18.72
N ASN A 106 -7.29 -11.95 -19.69
CA ASN A 106 -7.04 -12.65 -20.95
C ASN A 106 -5.99 -13.76 -20.76
N GLN A 107 -6.23 -14.92 -21.38
CA GLN A 107 -5.47 -16.18 -21.17
C GLN A 107 -3.94 -16.07 -21.39
N GLN A 108 -3.48 -15.12 -22.21
CA GLN A 108 -2.05 -14.86 -22.40
C GLN A 108 -1.36 -14.33 -21.13
N GLN A 109 -2.04 -13.50 -20.34
CA GLN A 109 -1.48 -12.94 -19.09
C GLN A 109 -1.43 -13.99 -17.97
N GLN A 110 -2.34 -14.96 -17.99
CA GLN A 110 -2.37 -16.06 -17.02
C GLN A 110 -1.17 -17.02 -17.19
N LYS A 111 -0.75 -17.27 -18.44
CA LYS A 111 0.45 -18.08 -18.73
C LYS A 111 1.76 -17.43 -18.27
N VAL A 112 1.89 -16.11 -18.39
CA VAL A 112 3.07 -15.38 -17.89
C VAL A 112 3.18 -15.51 -16.37
N LEU A 113 2.04 -15.48 -15.66
CA LEU A 113 1.99 -15.59 -14.21
C LEU A 113 2.39 -16.98 -13.69
N GLU A 114 1.89 -18.04 -14.32
CA GLU A 114 2.26 -19.42 -13.97
C GLU A 114 3.77 -19.68 -14.18
N ALA A 115 4.37 -19.05 -15.19
CA ALA A 115 5.81 -19.14 -15.44
C ALA A 115 6.64 -18.44 -14.35
N SER A 116 6.19 -17.30 -13.82
CA SER A 116 6.89 -16.55 -12.77
C SER A 116 6.75 -17.14 -11.37
N ILE A 117 5.72 -17.98 -11.11
CA ILE A 117 5.54 -18.68 -9.82
C ILE A 117 6.29 -20.04 -9.83
N SER A 118 6.59 -20.58 -11.02
CA SER A 118 7.30 -21.85 -11.20
C SER A 118 8.82 -21.72 -11.33
N SER A 119 9.38 -20.52 -11.19
CA SER A 119 10.81 -20.21 -11.30
C SER A 119 11.35 -19.70 -9.97
#